data_AF-A0ABD3FHR3-F1
#
_entry.id   AF-A0ABD3FHR3-F1
#
_cell.length_a   1.000
_cell.length_b   1.000
_cell.length_c   1.000
_cell.angle_alpha   90.00
_cell.angle_beta   90.00
_cell.angle_gamma   90.00
#
_symmetry.space_group_name_H-M   'P 1'
#
loop_
_entity.id
_entity.type
_entity.pdbx_description
1 polymer ?
#
loop_
_entity_poly.entity_id
_entity_poly.type
_entity_poly.pdbx_seq_one_letter_code
_entity_poly.pdbx_strand_id
1 'polypeptide(L)'
;MLSDSTLEGIREFLSGEGALLAVLPPHQTGEQYGATVRVERFSVEDHSARMTGAARQRFRLKQRSRTEFGVSIVWGEVEILPQHRAQSLPFDDLRWHRVDEKVNSSLKRLRGRQFPAYWGRSTYAMYDARVLVGKIQNMLLSNIHGEWFRKPPTERSADEEEEDAKAALVPYLALPSDRQDPNLFAYWVAGNLPLDTTQRLKLLSMNSTVRLLRREIELLEQVEEDIFCSMCGSLLANTQDIFSMTARGTAGGTFVNPGGHVFQVLTLREVDRAHVFMDMTRSTEGTWFAGYSWTITHCNSCYLHLGWRFDRVDSDRLPASFFGFRRAALTRSRDSRRDPRSLGLDGYDTEDYEESVASSDGYSTANSEERPLLLSSDIEHDNSR
;
A
#
# COMPACT_ATOMS: atom_id res chain seq x y z
N MET A 1 6.16 20.34 -12.29
CA MET A 1 7.52 20.22 -11.72
C MET A 1 7.66 21.20 -10.57
N LEU A 2 8.41 20.84 -9.51
CA LEU A 2 8.63 21.74 -8.37
C LEU A 2 9.56 22.88 -8.81
N SER A 3 9.32 24.10 -8.32
CA SER A 3 10.25 25.21 -8.58
C SER A 3 11.59 24.95 -7.90
N ASP A 4 12.70 25.44 -8.46
CA ASP A 4 14.02 25.34 -7.85
C ASP A 4 14.02 25.93 -6.42
N SER A 5 13.27 27.01 -6.20
CA SER A 5 13.05 27.59 -4.86
C SER A 5 12.37 26.64 -3.87
N THR A 6 11.44 25.80 -4.34
CA THR A 6 10.80 24.78 -3.50
C THR A 6 11.77 23.66 -3.17
N LEU A 7 12.61 23.25 -4.12
CA LEU A 7 13.63 22.23 -3.92
C LEU A 7 14.72 22.68 -2.94
N GLU A 8 15.18 23.92 -3.05
CA GLU A 8 16.11 24.52 -2.10
C GLU A 8 15.51 24.62 -0.69
N GLY A 9 14.25 25.07 -0.57
CA GLY A 9 13.57 25.14 0.73
C GLY A 9 13.40 23.77 1.40
N ILE A 10 13.09 22.72 0.63
CA ILE A 10 13.05 21.34 1.15
C ILE A 10 14.46 20.92 1.61
N ARG A 11 15.49 21.19 0.82
CA ARG A 11 16.87 20.83 1.15
C ARG A 11 17.36 21.51 2.43
N GLU A 12 17.08 22.80 2.57
CA GLU A 12 17.40 23.58 3.77
C GLU A 12 16.67 23.02 4.99
N PHE A 13 15.36 22.75 4.88
CA PHE A 13 14.59 22.14 5.96
C PHE A 13 15.15 20.78 6.39
N LEU A 14 15.50 19.93 5.42
CA LEU A 14 16.06 18.60 5.68
C LEU A 14 17.50 18.65 6.23
N SER A 15 18.22 19.76 6.04
CA SER A 15 19.54 19.95 6.65
C SER A 15 19.47 20.21 8.16
N GLY A 16 18.30 20.61 8.67
CA GLY A 16 18.05 20.74 10.10
C GLY A 16 18.05 19.38 10.82
N GLU A 17 18.81 19.27 11.91
CA GLU A 17 18.84 18.03 12.69
C GLU A 17 17.44 17.63 13.17
N GLY A 18 17.05 16.40 12.86
CA GLY A 18 15.77 15.83 13.32
C GLY A 18 14.53 16.31 12.57
N ALA A 19 14.69 16.96 11.40
CA ALA A 19 13.57 17.35 10.56
C ALA A 19 12.66 16.15 10.20
N LEU A 20 11.36 16.30 10.48
CA LEU A 20 10.33 15.34 10.14
C LEU A 20 9.32 16.00 9.21
N LEU A 21 8.96 15.29 8.14
CA LEU A 21 7.82 15.67 7.30
C LEU A 21 6.54 15.07 7.88
N ALA A 22 5.40 15.70 7.61
CA ALA A 22 4.10 15.18 8.01
C ALA A 22 3.34 14.67 6.78
N VAL A 23 2.89 13.42 6.82
CA VAL A 23 2.00 12.86 5.80
C VAL A 23 0.59 12.78 6.36
N LEU A 24 -0.32 13.50 5.72
CA LEU A 24 -1.73 13.55 6.07
C LEU A 24 -2.57 12.93 4.94
N PRO A 25 -3.21 11.78 5.16
CA PRO A 25 -4.16 11.22 4.20
C PRO A 25 -5.27 12.23 3.86
N PRO A 26 -5.64 12.40 2.58
CA PRO A 26 -6.68 13.33 2.18
C PRO A 26 -8.08 12.84 2.60
N HIS A 27 -9.08 13.72 2.45
CA HIS A 27 -10.52 13.42 2.63
C HIS A 27 -10.94 12.90 4.02
N GLN A 28 -10.20 13.24 5.06
CA GLN A 28 -10.60 12.98 6.45
C GLN A 28 -11.64 13.99 6.93
N THR A 29 -12.76 13.50 7.45
CA THR A 29 -13.79 14.31 8.12
C THR A 29 -13.60 14.30 9.63
N GLY A 30 -13.85 15.43 10.29
CA GLY A 30 -13.66 15.57 11.74
C GLY A 30 -12.18 15.61 12.15
N GLU A 31 -11.81 14.85 13.17
CA GLU A 31 -10.41 14.75 13.62
C GLU A 31 -9.53 14.08 12.56
N GLN A 32 -8.43 14.75 12.20
CA GLN A 32 -7.55 14.29 11.14
C GLN A 32 -6.27 13.70 11.72
N TYR A 33 -5.92 12.51 11.25
CA TYR A 33 -4.79 11.72 11.72
C TYR A 33 -3.76 11.55 10.62
N GLY A 34 -2.49 11.54 10.97
CA GLY A 34 -1.38 11.35 10.04
C GLY A 34 -0.19 10.67 10.68
N ALA A 35 0.88 10.54 9.90
CA ALA A 35 2.15 10.00 10.36
C ALA A 35 3.30 10.94 10.00
N THR A 36 4.22 11.15 10.94
CA THR A 36 5.49 11.82 10.65
C THR A 36 6.39 10.87 9.88
N VAL A 37 7.18 11.42 8.96
CA VAL A 37 8.11 10.70 8.10
C VAL A 37 9.48 11.31 8.29
N ARG A 38 10.42 10.47 8.74
CA ARG A 38 11.83 10.82 8.74
C ARG A 38 12.40 10.52 7.36
N VAL A 39 12.94 11.52 6.71
CA VAL A 39 13.64 11.35 5.43
C VAL A 39 14.96 10.62 5.69
N GLU A 40 15.20 9.56 4.92
CA GLU A 40 16.40 8.72 5.03
C GLU A 40 17.33 8.93 3.85
N ARG A 41 16.78 9.24 2.67
CA ARG A 41 17.55 9.66 1.50
C ARG A 41 16.82 10.77 0.76
N PHE A 42 17.56 11.75 0.31
CA PHE A 42 17.10 12.83 -0.54
C PHE A 42 18.17 13.08 -1.61
N SER A 43 17.78 13.02 -2.88
CA SER A 43 18.63 13.37 -4.01
C SER A 43 17.88 14.27 -4.97
N VAL A 44 18.61 15.10 -5.69
CA VAL A 44 18.08 15.97 -6.74
C VAL A 44 18.88 15.69 -8.01
N GLU A 45 18.18 15.28 -9.06
CA GLU A 45 18.72 14.96 -10.39
C GLU A 45 17.79 15.62 -11.41
N ASP A 46 18.33 16.40 -12.36
CA ASP A 46 17.59 16.97 -13.50
C ASP A 46 16.24 17.61 -13.14
N HIS A 47 16.26 18.59 -12.23
CA HIS A 47 15.07 19.29 -11.70
C HIS A 47 14.01 18.38 -11.04
N SER A 48 14.38 17.13 -10.72
CA SER A 48 13.55 16.16 -10.04
C SER A 48 14.16 15.79 -8.70
N ALA A 49 13.38 15.90 -7.62
CA ALA A 49 13.80 15.42 -6.30
C ALA A 49 13.25 14.02 -6.04
N ARG A 50 14.12 13.10 -5.64
CA ARG A 50 13.73 11.79 -5.13
C ARG A 50 13.98 11.73 -3.64
N MET A 51 12.96 11.26 -2.92
CA MET A 51 12.99 11.17 -1.48
C MET A 51 12.50 9.80 -1.03
N THR A 52 13.22 9.20 -0.09
CA THR A 52 12.77 8.02 0.64
C THR A 52 12.78 8.31 2.12
N GLY A 53 11.76 7.84 2.82
CA GLY A 53 11.64 8.06 4.25
C GLY A 53 10.85 6.94 4.93
N ALA A 54 10.96 6.91 6.25
CA ALA A 54 10.28 5.95 7.09
C ALA A 54 9.33 6.66 8.05
N ALA A 55 8.11 6.13 8.17
CA ALA A 55 7.15 6.59 9.15
C ALA A 55 7.70 6.44 10.58
N ARG A 56 7.42 7.41 11.45
CA ARG A 56 7.92 7.44 12.84
C ARG A 56 6.80 7.49 13.86
N GLN A 57 6.06 8.59 13.92
CA GLN A 57 5.08 8.85 14.97
C GLN A 57 3.73 9.18 14.36
N ARG A 58 2.67 8.75 15.05
CA ARG A 58 1.30 9.15 14.70
C ARG A 58 1.03 10.53 15.26
N PHE A 59 0.26 11.32 14.53
CA PHE A 59 -0.16 12.61 15.00
C PHE A 59 -1.64 12.86 14.72
N ARG A 60 -2.23 13.76 15.50
CA ARG A 60 -3.51 14.42 15.20
C ARG A 60 -3.23 15.84 14.76
N LEU A 61 -3.81 16.26 13.65
CA LEU A 61 -3.70 17.64 13.17
C LEU A 61 -4.57 18.54 14.03
N LYS A 62 -3.97 19.60 14.60
CA LYS A 62 -4.71 20.61 15.38
C LYS A 62 -5.12 21.77 14.50
N GLN A 63 -4.17 22.32 13.74
CA GLN A 63 -4.39 23.51 12.92
C GLN A 63 -3.55 23.44 11.65
N ARG A 64 -4.15 23.85 10.53
CA ARG A 64 -3.43 24.07 9.27
C ARG A 64 -2.99 25.53 9.21
N SER A 65 -1.70 25.74 8.97
CA SER A 65 -1.13 27.05 8.71
C SER A 65 -0.90 27.16 7.21
N ARG A 66 -1.65 28.05 6.56
CA ARG A 66 -1.35 28.42 5.18
C ARG A 66 -0.18 29.40 5.21
N THR A 67 0.90 29.07 4.54
CA THR A 67 1.98 30.01 4.25
C THR A 67 1.47 31.03 3.24
N GLU A 68 1.74 32.31 3.49
CA GLU A 68 1.49 33.38 2.53
C GLU A 68 2.56 33.29 1.42
N PHE A 69 2.08 33.22 0.18
CA PHE A 69 2.83 33.33 -1.08
C PHE A 69 3.85 32.22 -1.43
N GLY A 70 3.59 31.54 -2.57
CA GLY A 70 4.62 31.00 -3.46
C GLY A 70 5.23 29.63 -3.13
N VAL A 71 5.06 29.09 -1.92
CA VAL A 71 5.65 27.80 -1.54
C VAL A 71 4.56 26.71 -1.44
N SER A 72 4.71 25.63 -2.21
CA SER A 72 3.84 24.44 -2.24
C SER A 72 3.77 23.66 -0.91
N ILE A 73 4.49 24.09 0.13
CA ILE A 73 4.65 23.37 1.39
C ILE A 73 3.61 23.89 2.38
N VAL A 74 2.73 22.99 2.82
CA VAL A 74 1.72 23.28 3.85
C VAL A 74 2.31 23.02 5.23
N TRP A 75 2.17 24.00 6.12
CA TRP A 75 2.55 23.87 7.53
C TRP A 75 1.33 23.59 8.40
N GLY A 76 1.54 23.04 9.59
CA GLY A 76 0.46 22.84 10.54
C GLY A 76 0.96 22.43 11.92
N GLU A 77 0.22 22.83 12.94
CA GLU A 77 0.44 22.36 14.30
C GLU A 77 -0.14 20.94 14.43
N VAL A 78 0.70 20.03 14.91
CA VAL A 78 0.35 18.63 15.12
C VAL A 78 0.56 18.23 16.57
N GLU A 79 -0.30 17.34 17.06
CA GLU A 79 -0.16 16.68 18.36
C GLU A 79 0.34 15.26 18.16
N ILE A 80 1.53 14.95 18.70
CA ILE A 80 2.06 13.59 18.67
C ILE A 80 1.26 12.70 19.62
N LEU A 81 0.71 11.61 19.07
CA LEU A 81 -0.16 10.71 19.82
C LEU A 81 0.66 9.66 20.56
N PRO A 82 0.45 9.47 21.87
CA PRO A 82 1.11 8.41 22.61
C PRO A 82 0.61 7.02 22.17
N GLN A 83 1.48 6.02 22.34
CA GLN A 83 1.15 4.62 22.08
C GLN A 83 1.21 3.83 23.38
N HIS A 84 0.05 3.33 23.82
CA HIS A 84 -0.05 2.41 24.94
C HIS A 84 0.46 1.03 24.49
N ARG A 85 1.69 0.72 24.90
CA ARG A 85 2.32 -0.57 24.68
C ARG A 85 1.53 -1.67 25.39
N ALA A 86 1.56 -2.87 24.82
CA ALA A 86 1.03 -4.04 25.49
C ALA A 86 1.79 -4.28 26.80
N GLN A 87 1.08 -4.28 27.92
CA GLN A 87 1.65 -4.67 29.21
C GLN A 87 1.62 -6.20 29.32
N SER A 88 2.61 -6.77 29.98
CA SER A 88 2.55 -8.17 30.39
C SER A 88 1.37 -8.36 31.34
N LEU A 89 0.67 -9.48 31.23
CA LEU A 89 -0.34 -9.83 32.22
C LEU A 89 0.38 -10.06 33.57
N PRO A 90 -0.20 -9.66 34.70
CA PRO A 90 0.40 -9.85 36.03
C PRO A 90 0.47 -11.33 36.48
N PHE A 91 0.27 -12.26 35.55
CA PHE A 91 0.22 -13.70 35.76
C PHE A 91 1.26 -14.42 34.87
N ASP A 92 2.48 -13.88 34.77
CA ASP A 92 3.54 -14.32 33.86
C ASP A 92 3.88 -15.84 33.91
N ASP A 93 3.54 -16.54 35.01
CA ASP A 93 3.70 -18.00 35.12
C ASP A 93 2.69 -18.83 34.31
N LEU A 94 1.75 -18.19 33.62
CA LEU A 94 0.86 -18.83 32.67
C LEU A 94 1.61 -19.08 31.36
N ARG A 95 2.48 -20.10 31.32
CA ARG A 95 2.94 -20.64 30.04
C ARG A 95 1.71 -21.07 29.24
N TRP A 96 1.36 -20.28 28.22
CA TRP A 96 0.31 -20.59 27.25
C TRP A 96 0.71 -21.72 26.30
N HIS A 97 1.99 -22.11 26.30
CA HIS A 97 2.48 -23.29 25.59
C HIS A 97 1.85 -24.55 26.17
N ARG A 98 1.24 -25.35 25.29
CA ARG A 98 0.72 -26.70 25.55
C ARG A 98 1.55 -27.40 26.62
N VAL A 99 1.03 -27.44 27.85
CA VAL A 99 1.48 -28.44 28.82
C VAL A 99 1.01 -29.77 28.25
N ASP A 100 1.95 -30.65 27.94
CA ASP A 100 1.72 -32.04 27.53
C ASP A 100 0.48 -32.61 28.24
N GLU A 101 -0.39 -33.25 27.46
CA GLU A 101 -1.70 -33.78 27.91
C GLU A 101 -1.60 -34.88 28.99
N LYS A 102 -0.42 -35.15 29.54
CA LYS A 102 -0.14 -36.23 30.50
C LYS A 102 -0.12 -35.81 31.97
N VAL A 103 -0.70 -34.67 32.35
CA VAL A 103 -0.85 -34.29 33.78
C VAL A 103 -2.31 -34.41 34.23
N ASN A 104 -2.54 -35.30 35.19
CA ASN A 104 -3.83 -35.65 35.82
C ASN A 104 -4.82 -34.48 35.97
N SER A 105 -6.07 -34.70 35.54
CA SER A 105 -7.16 -33.71 35.48
C SER A 105 -7.52 -33.08 36.84
N SER A 106 -7.22 -33.77 37.95
CA SER A 106 -7.47 -33.31 39.32
C SER A 106 -6.55 -32.15 39.75
N LEU A 107 -5.26 -32.20 39.40
CA LEU A 107 -4.30 -31.13 39.72
C LEU A 107 -4.51 -29.87 38.86
N LYS A 108 -4.95 -30.04 37.61
CA LYS A 108 -5.38 -28.92 36.73
C LYS A 108 -6.54 -28.15 37.36
N ARG A 109 -7.53 -28.86 37.93
CA ARG A 109 -8.69 -28.26 38.61
C ARG A 109 -8.31 -27.52 39.89
N LEU A 110 -7.34 -28.03 40.65
CA LEU A 110 -6.82 -27.40 41.87
C LEU A 110 -6.02 -26.13 41.58
N ARG A 111 -5.14 -26.13 40.56
CA ARG A 111 -4.40 -24.91 40.12
C ARG A 111 -5.29 -23.86 39.47
N GLY A 112 -6.42 -24.27 38.87
CA GLY A 112 -7.44 -23.34 38.36
C GLY A 112 -8.20 -22.57 39.46
N ARG A 113 -8.22 -23.09 40.70
CA ARG A 113 -8.89 -22.46 41.85
C ARG A 113 -8.04 -21.43 42.59
N GLN A 114 -6.73 -21.39 42.37
CA GLN A 114 -5.82 -20.38 42.93
C GLN A 114 -5.65 -19.18 41.98
N PHE A 115 -6.67 -18.86 41.18
CA PHE A 115 -6.61 -17.74 40.25
C PHE A 115 -7.10 -16.47 40.96
N PRO A 116 -6.24 -15.46 41.20
CA PRO A 116 -6.66 -14.23 41.90
C PRO A 116 -7.40 -13.25 40.99
N ALA A 117 -7.88 -13.69 39.82
CA ALA A 117 -8.50 -12.83 38.83
C ALA A 117 -10.00 -13.10 38.71
N TYR A 118 -10.76 -12.01 38.55
CA TYR A 118 -12.23 -12.04 38.51
C TYR A 118 -12.77 -12.84 37.31
N TRP A 119 -12.08 -12.79 36.17
CA TRP A 119 -12.46 -13.51 34.95
C TRP A 119 -11.68 -14.82 34.76
N GLY A 120 -12.23 -15.74 33.97
CA GLY A 120 -11.52 -16.97 33.60
C GLY A 120 -10.28 -16.72 32.74
N ARG A 121 -9.35 -17.68 32.71
CA ARG A 121 -8.10 -17.59 31.92
C ARG A 121 -8.34 -17.30 30.43
N SER A 122 -9.37 -17.92 29.84
CA SER A 122 -9.74 -17.69 28.45
C SER A 122 -10.09 -16.22 28.17
N THR A 123 -10.73 -15.54 29.11
CA THR A 123 -11.09 -14.12 28.97
C THR A 123 -9.85 -13.24 28.92
N TYR A 124 -8.89 -13.46 29.82
CA TYR A 124 -7.63 -12.70 29.82
C TYR A 124 -6.76 -13.01 28.59
N ALA A 125 -6.79 -14.25 28.09
CA ALA A 125 -6.07 -14.64 26.87
C ALA A 125 -6.47 -13.77 25.66
N MET A 126 -7.74 -13.32 25.59
CA MET A 126 -8.22 -12.44 24.52
C MET A 126 -7.60 -11.03 24.56
N TYR A 127 -6.84 -10.68 25.60
CA TYR A 127 -6.16 -9.39 25.76
C TYR A 127 -4.64 -9.54 25.94
N ASP A 128 -4.12 -10.77 25.95
CA ASP A 128 -2.69 -11.05 26.02
C ASP A 128 -2.05 -10.81 24.64
N ALA A 129 -1.13 -9.86 24.56
CA ALA A 129 -0.52 -9.51 23.29
C ALA A 129 0.28 -10.65 22.64
N ARG A 130 0.92 -11.54 23.41
CA ARG A 130 1.67 -12.69 22.86
C ARG A 130 0.72 -13.71 22.26
N VAL A 131 -0.44 -13.93 22.90
CA VAL A 131 -1.50 -14.79 22.38
C VAL A 131 -2.09 -14.21 21.11
N LEU A 132 -2.36 -12.90 21.08
CA LEU A 132 -2.91 -12.21 19.91
C LEU A 132 -1.92 -12.22 18.73
N VAL A 133 -0.62 -11.94 18.97
CA VAL A 133 0.43 -12.06 17.95
C VAL A 133 0.47 -13.48 17.39
N GLY A 134 0.51 -14.50 18.25
CA GLY A 134 0.51 -15.90 17.80
C GLY A 134 -0.73 -16.26 16.99
N LYS A 135 -1.92 -15.75 17.37
CA LYS A 135 -3.15 -15.96 16.60
C LYS A 135 -3.04 -15.35 15.20
N ILE A 136 -2.56 -14.10 15.08
CA ILE A 136 -2.35 -13.45 13.79
C ILE A 136 -1.34 -14.22 12.96
N GLN A 137 -0.19 -14.61 13.52
CA GLN A 137 0.80 -15.41 12.81
C GLN A 137 0.19 -16.70 12.24
N ASN A 138 -0.59 -17.43 13.04
CA ASN A 138 -1.27 -18.65 12.58
C ASN A 138 -2.27 -18.37 11.46
N MET A 139 -3.01 -17.27 11.53
CA MET A 139 -3.94 -16.86 10.47
C MET A 139 -3.19 -16.50 9.18
N LEU A 140 -2.12 -15.71 9.27
CA LEU A 140 -1.31 -15.32 8.12
C LEU A 140 -0.53 -16.48 7.52
N LEU A 141 -0.13 -17.47 8.31
CA LEU A 141 0.58 -18.67 7.84
C LEU A 141 -0.36 -19.79 7.39
N SER A 142 -1.67 -19.65 7.59
CA SER A 142 -2.64 -20.57 7.02
C SER A 142 -2.60 -20.54 5.49
N ASN A 143 -3.00 -21.64 4.84
CA ASN A 143 -2.58 -21.99 3.48
C ASN A 143 -2.84 -20.89 2.42
N ILE A 144 -3.90 -20.09 2.57
CA ILE A 144 -4.29 -19.06 1.59
C ILE A 144 -3.50 -17.75 1.76
N HIS A 145 -3.06 -17.41 2.98
CA HIS A 145 -2.41 -16.14 3.29
C HIS A 145 -0.88 -16.23 3.37
N GLY A 146 -0.33 -17.44 3.53
CA GLY A 146 1.12 -17.64 3.70
C GLY A 146 1.93 -17.09 2.53
N GLU A 147 1.41 -17.27 1.31
CA GLU A 147 2.02 -16.77 0.07
C GLU A 147 2.12 -15.25 0.00
N TRP A 148 1.29 -14.52 0.75
CA TRP A 148 1.35 -13.06 0.77
C TRP A 148 2.64 -12.56 1.42
N PHE A 149 3.24 -13.39 2.27
CA PHE A 149 4.36 -13.03 3.13
C PHE A 149 5.62 -13.86 2.91
N ARG A 150 5.68 -14.59 1.79
CA ARG A 150 6.86 -15.29 1.33
C ARG A 150 7.61 -14.44 0.34
N LYS A 151 8.92 -14.30 0.54
CA LYS A 151 9.80 -13.75 -0.50
C LYS A 151 9.78 -14.68 -1.72
N PRO A 152 9.91 -14.14 -2.94
CA PRO A 152 10.10 -14.96 -4.11
C PRO A 152 11.38 -15.81 -3.94
N PRO A 153 11.39 -17.08 -4.39
CA PRO A 153 12.56 -17.93 -4.26
C PRO A 153 13.78 -17.29 -4.93
N THR A 154 14.87 -17.17 -4.18
CA THR A 154 16.20 -16.85 -4.72
C THR A 154 16.87 -18.14 -5.16
N GLU A 155 17.44 -18.18 -6.37
CA GLU A 155 18.12 -19.36 -6.94
C GLU A 155 19.06 -20.04 -5.92
N ARG A 156 18.72 -21.27 -5.48
CA ARG A 156 19.61 -22.24 -4.81
C ARG A 156 19.00 -23.66 -4.74
N SER A 157 19.86 -24.66 -4.54
CA SER A 157 19.63 -26.10 -4.73
C SER A 157 18.59 -26.74 -3.80
N ALA A 158 17.93 -27.80 -4.30
CA ALA A 158 16.83 -28.54 -3.68
C ALA A 158 17.09 -29.20 -2.31
N ASP A 159 18.34 -29.22 -1.82
CA ASP A 159 18.71 -29.88 -0.56
C ASP A 159 18.57 -28.96 0.68
N GLU A 160 18.23 -27.67 0.50
CA GLU A 160 18.12 -26.66 1.59
C GLU A 160 16.66 -26.26 1.93
N GLU A 161 15.65 -26.91 1.34
CA GLU A 161 14.26 -26.43 1.26
C GLU A 161 13.52 -26.17 2.59
N GLU A 162 13.81 -26.91 3.67
CA GLU A 162 13.04 -26.81 4.93
C GLU A 162 13.55 -25.70 5.88
N GLU A 163 14.86 -25.44 5.91
CA GLU A 163 15.41 -24.25 6.59
C GLU A 163 15.14 -22.97 5.77
N ASP A 164 15.16 -23.07 4.44
CA ASP A 164 14.85 -21.96 3.53
C ASP A 164 13.40 -21.48 3.64
N ALA A 165 12.45 -22.39 3.88
CA ALA A 165 11.03 -22.04 4.02
C ALA A 165 10.78 -21.03 5.15
N LYS A 166 11.55 -21.08 6.24
CA LYS A 166 11.50 -20.08 7.33
C LYS A 166 12.31 -18.83 7.02
N ALA A 167 13.41 -18.94 6.27
CA ALA A 167 14.21 -17.80 5.83
C ALA A 167 13.50 -16.93 4.76
N ALA A 168 12.63 -17.57 3.98
CA ALA A 168 11.77 -16.93 2.98
C ALA A 168 10.64 -16.12 3.61
N LEU A 169 10.23 -16.43 4.83
CA LEU A 169 9.26 -15.63 5.57
C LEU A 169 9.87 -14.31 6.05
N VAL A 170 9.01 -13.30 6.14
CA VAL A 170 9.34 -12.06 6.83
C VAL A 170 9.68 -12.31 8.31
N PRO A 171 10.60 -11.54 8.93
CA PRO A 171 11.05 -11.79 10.31
C PRO A 171 9.91 -11.90 11.33
N TYR A 172 8.85 -11.11 11.14
CA TYR A 172 7.64 -11.11 11.99
C TYR A 172 6.81 -12.39 11.92
N LEU A 173 6.96 -13.21 10.87
CA LEU A 173 6.32 -14.53 10.75
C LEU A 173 7.27 -15.69 11.08
N ALA A 174 8.59 -15.48 10.96
CA ALA A 174 9.59 -16.48 11.32
C ALA A 174 9.84 -16.54 12.85
N LEU A 175 9.74 -15.41 13.56
CA LEU A 175 9.99 -15.33 14.99
C LEU A 175 8.79 -15.80 15.82
N PRO A 176 8.97 -16.68 16.82
CA PRO A 176 7.93 -17.05 17.78
C PRO A 176 7.33 -15.84 18.51
N SER A 177 6.02 -15.89 18.80
CA SER A 177 5.27 -14.76 19.36
C SER A 177 5.77 -14.26 20.72
N ASP A 178 6.43 -15.12 21.52
CA ASP A 178 7.04 -14.77 22.81
C ASP A 178 8.28 -13.88 22.67
N ARG A 179 8.93 -13.90 21.50
CA ARG A 179 10.14 -13.13 21.20
C ARG A 179 9.87 -11.87 20.39
N GLN A 180 8.61 -11.59 20.07
CA GLN A 180 8.24 -10.41 19.29
C GLN A 180 7.92 -9.22 20.18
N ASP A 181 8.25 -8.02 19.70
CA ASP A 181 7.66 -6.79 20.23
C ASP A 181 6.24 -6.65 19.63
N PRO A 182 5.16 -6.78 20.44
CA PRO A 182 3.81 -6.76 19.91
C PRO A 182 3.42 -5.43 19.27
N ASN A 183 4.06 -4.33 19.68
CA ASN A 183 3.77 -3.01 19.13
C ASN A 183 4.38 -2.85 17.73
N LEU A 184 5.62 -3.31 17.55
CA LEU A 184 6.24 -3.32 16.21
C LEU A 184 5.52 -4.29 15.28
N PHE A 185 5.14 -5.48 15.79
CA PHE A 185 4.37 -6.45 15.03
C PHE A 185 3.03 -5.88 14.55
N ALA A 186 2.25 -5.26 15.45
CA ALA A 186 0.96 -4.68 15.08
C ALA A 186 1.10 -3.61 13.98
N TYR A 187 2.05 -2.68 14.10
CA TYR A 187 2.28 -1.70 13.03
C TYR A 187 2.70 -2.33 11.70
N TRP A 188 3.49 -3.40 11.75
CA TRP A 188 3.86 -4.15 10.56
C TRP A 188 2.63 -4.82 9.92
N VAL A 189 1.76 -5.46 10.70
CA VAL A 189 0.52 -6.08 10.20
C VAL A 189 -0.38 -5.01 9.57
N ALA A 190 -0.72 -3.94 10.30
CA ALA A 190 -1.55 -2.84 9.80
C ALA A 190 -1.04 -2.23 8.48
N GLY A 191 0.29 -2.15 8.31
CA GLY A 191 0.91 -1.65 7.09
C GLY A 191 0.67 -2.53 5.87
N ASN A 192 0.63 -3.85 6.07
CA ASN A 192 0.63 -4.85 5.00
C ASN A 192 -0.74 -5.47 4.70
N LEU A 193 -1.72 -5.33 5.60
CA LEU A 193 -3.06 -5.85 5.34
C LEU A 193 -3.72 -5.16 4.11
N PRO A 194 -4.50 -5.90 3.29
CA PRO A 194 -5.25 -5.38 2.14
C PRO A 194 -6.51 -4.59 2.56
N LEU A 195 -6.33 -3.57 3.41
CA LEU A 195 -7.38 -2.68 3.93
C LEU A 195 -7.67 -1.48 3.02
N ASP A 196 -8.92 -1.00 3.07
CA ASP A 196 -9.36 0.27 2.49
C ASP A 196 -8.93 1.49 3.32
N THR A 197 -9.11 2.69 2.77
CA THR A 197 -8.73 3.96 3.44
C THR A 197 -9.40 4.14 4.80
N THR A 198 -10.69 3.82 4.93
CA THR A 198 -11.45 4.00 6.18
C THR A 198 -10.94 3.06 7.27
N GLN A 199 -10.68 1.80 6.92
CA GLN A 199 -10.09 0.81 7.80
C GLN A 199 -8.68 1.23 8.23
N ARG A 200 -7.84 1.71 7.30
CA ARG A 200 -6.48 2.21 7.60
C ARG A 200 -6.51 3.40 8.56
N LEU A 201 -7.39 4.36 8.34
CA LEU A 201 -7.57 5.52 9.23
C LEU A 201 -8.04 5.09 10.62
N LYS A 202 -8.96 4.12 10.69
CA LYS A 202 -9.41 3.54 11.96
C LYS A 202 -8.27 2.87 12.73
N LEU A 203 -7.36 2.16 12.05
CA LEU A 203 -6.17 1.59 12.70
C LEU A 203 -5.20 2.69 13.16
N LEU A 204 -5.00 3.72 12.32
CA LEU A 204 -4.12 4.86 12.61
C LEU A 204 -4.58 5.67 13.84
N SER A 205 -5.88 5.76 14.09
CA SER A 205 -6.41 6.47 15.26
C SER A 205 -6.31 5.66 16.57
N MET A 206 -6.07 4.34 16.51
CA MET A 206 -5.96 3.52 17.73
C MET A 206 -4.67 3.82 18.51
N ASN A 207 -4.79 3.99 19.83
CA ASN A 207 -3.68 4.29 20.73
C ASN A 207 -3.23 3.10 21.59
N SER A 208 -3.82 1.92 21.43
CA SER A 208 -3.51 0.74 22.24
C SER A 208 -3.12 -0.43 21.36
N THR A 209 -1.95 -1.01 21.65
CA THR A 209 -1.40 -2.16 20.92
C THR A 209 -2.35 -3.37 20.96
N VAL A 210 -2.92 -3.67 22.12
CA VAL A 210 -3.85 -4.80 22.30
C VAL A 210 -5.13 -4.59 21.48
N ARG A 211 -5.67 -3.37 21.46
CA ARG A 211 -6.86 -3.04 20.65
C ARG A 211 -6.54 -3.13 19.16
N LEU A 212 -5.35 -2.69 18.75
CA LEU A 212 -4.89 -2.77 17.37
C LEU A 212 -4.81 -4.24 16.91
N LEU A 213 -4.11 -5.10 17.66
CA LEU A 213 -4.00 -6.54 17.37
C LEU A 213 -5.36 -7.24 17.30
N ARG A 214 -6.28 -6.93 18.23
CA ARG A 214 -7.64 -7.48 18.19
C ARG A 214 -8.39 -7.04 16.95
N ARG A 215 -8.26 -5.76 16.56
CA ARG A 215 -8.90 -5.26 15.35
C ARG A 215 -8.32 -5.90 14.09
N GLU A 216 -7.02 -6.16 14.07
CA GLU A 216 -6.37 -6.89 12.97
C GLU A 216 -6.89 -8.32 12.85
N ILE A 217 -7.09 -9.01 13.98
CA ILE A 217 -7.74 -10.33 14.00
C ILE A 217 -9.16 -10.27 13.44
N GLU A 218 -9.98 -9.31 13.89
CA GLU A 218 -11.34 -9.13 13.36
C GLU A 218 -11.33 -8.88 11.85
N LEU A 219 -10.38 -8.08 11.35
CA LEU A 219 -10.24 -7.80 9.92
C LEU A 219 -9.78 -9.03 9.13
N LEU A 220 -8.90 -9.85 9.71
CA LEU A 220 -8.43 -11.10 9.11
C LEU A 220 -9.52 -12.18 9.09
N GLU A 221 -10.37 -12.24 10.12
CA GLU A 221 -11.53 -13.16 10.17
C GLU A 221 -12.61 -12.78 9.15
N GLN A 222 -12.63 -11.52 8.71
CA GLN A 222 -13.58 -10.97 7.74
C GLN A 222 -13.01 -10.92 6.31
N VAL A 223 -11.86 -11.54 6.04
CA VAL A 223 -11.28 -11.52 4.70
C VAL A 223 -12.17 -12.30 3.75
N GLU A 224 -12.90 -11.56 2.93
CA GLU A 224 -13.61 -12.10 1.77
C GLU A 224 -12.59 -12.57 0.72
N GLU A 225 -12.91 -13.69 0.08
CA GLU A 225 -12.01 -14.30 -0.90
C GLU A 225 -11.93 -13.46 -2.18
N ASP A 226 -12.98 -12.71 -2.51
CA ASP A 226 -13.06 -11.99 -3.76
C ASP A 226 -12.53 -10.54 -3.66
N ILE A 227 -12.02 -10.05 -4.79
CA ILE A 227 -11.54 -8.68 -5.01
C ILE A 227 -12.39 -8.10 -6.13
N PHE A 228 -12.99 -6.93 -5.90
CA PHE A 228 -13.86 -6.26 -6.86
C PHE A 228 -13.29 -4.91 -7.29
N CYS A 229 -13.74 -4.42 -8.45
CA CYS A 229 -13.50 -3.05 -8.89
C CYS A 229 -14.16 -2.06 -7.93
N SER A 230 -13.41 -1.08 -7.43
CA SER A 230 -13.92 -0.09 -6.47
C SER A 230 -14.97 0.85 -7.04
N MET A 231 -15.09 0.95 -8.38
CA MET A 231 -16.06 1.82 -9.04
C MET A 231 -17.35 1.07 -9.40
N CYS A 232 -17.27 -0.05 -10.14
CA CYS A 232 -18.45 -0.76 -10.64
C CYS A 232 -18.81 -2.05 -9.89
N GLY A 233 -17.94 -2.56 -9.02
CA GLY A 233 -18.16 -3.79 -8.28
C GLY A 233 -17.99 -5.09 -9.09
N SER A 234 -17.42 -5.03 -10.30
CA SER A 234 -17.10 -6.23 -11.09
C SER A 234 -16.02 -7.06 -10.38
N LEU A 235 -16.14 -8.39 -10.41
CA LEU A 235 -15.14 -9.31 -9.87
C LEU A 235 -13.84 -9.16 -10.67
N LEU A 236 -12.71 -8.99 -9.98
CA LEU A 236 -11.40 -8.79 -10.61
C LEU A 236 -10.41 -9.91 -10.30
N ALA A 237 -10.40 -10.46 -9.08
CA ALA A 237 -9.42 -11.47 -8.68
C ALA A 237 -9.85 -12.14 -7.37
N ASN A 238 -9.13 -13.19 -6.96
CA ASN A 238 -9.28 -13.82 -5.67
C ASN A 238 -8.06 -13.52 -4.74
N THR A 239 -8.26 -13.60 -3.43
CA THR A 239 -7.22 -13.45 -2.41
C THR A 239 -6.11 -14.48 -2.52
N GLN A 240 -6.41 -15.67 -3.04
CA GLN A 240 -5.45 -16.75 -3.25
C GLN A 240 -4.38 -16.38 -4.29
N ASP A 241 -4.70 -15.47 -5.20
CA ASP A 241 -3.76 -15.00 -6.22
C ASP A 241 -2.78 -13.94 -5.69
N ILE A 242 -3.01 -13.40 -4.50
CA ILE A 242 -2.12 -12.42 -3.89
C ILE A 242 -0.79 -13.10 -3.54
N PHE A 243 0.31 -12.48 -3.95
CA PHE A 243 1.66 -12.99 -3.70
C PHE A 243 2.69 -11.87 -3.62
N SER A 244 3.88 -12.12 -3.07
CA SER A 244 4.95 -11.12 -3.03
C SER A 244 5.91 -11.20 -4.20
N MET A 245 6.12 -10.05 -4.86
CA MET A 245 7.23 -9.83 -5.80
C MET A 245 8.39 -9.03 -5.19
N THR A 246 8.25 -8.58 -3.94
CA THR A 246 9.27 -7.71 -3.32
C THR A 246 10.20 -8.53 -2.43
N ALA A 247 11.48 -8.15 -2.38
CA ALA A 247 12.44 -8.77 -1.45
C ALA A 247 12.05 -8.59 0.04
N ARG A 248 11.13 -7.66 0.33
CA ARG A 248 10.53 -7.47 1.65
C ARG A 248 9.52 -8.55 2.02
N GLY A 249 9.12 -9.42 1.07
CA GLY A 249 8.19 -10.51 1.31
C GLY A 249 6.81 -10.01 1.70
N THR A 250 6.34 -8.91 1.12
CA THR A 250 4.98 -8.40 1.31
C THR A 250 4.28 -8.33 -0.05
N ALA A 251 3.03 -8.78 -0.13
CA ALA A 251 2.27 -8.85 -1.39
C ALA A 251 1.84 -7.51 -2.00
N GLY A 252 2.46 -6.42 -1.54
CA GLY A 252 2.29 -5.10 -2.09
C GLY A 252 3.43 -4.18 -1.71
N GLY A 253 3.43 -3.01 -2.32
CA GLY A 253 4.45 -1.98 -2.14
C GLY A 253 3.91 -0.59 -2.43
N THR A 254 4.67 0.43 -2.05
CA THR A 254 4.44 1.82 -2.47
C THR A 254 5.50 2.16 -3.50
N PHE A 255 5.05 2.53 -4.69
CA PHE A 255 5.90 2.83 -5.83
C PHE A 255 5.60 4.23 -6.35
N VAL A 256 6.56 4.84 -7.04
CA VAL A 256 6.43 6.17 -7.63
C VAL A 256 6.66 6.04 -9.13
N ASN A 257 5.75 6.56 -9.96
CA ASN A 257 5.96 6.58 -11.40
C ASN A 257 6.90 7.74 -11.81
N PRO A 258 7.39 7.79 -13.06
CA PRO A 258 8.24 8.88 -13.54
C PRO A 258 7.60 10.28 -13.40
N GLY A 259 6.28 10.38 -13.48
CA GLY A 259 5.54 11.62 -13.23
C GLY A 259 5.45 12.05 -11.76
N GLY A 260 6.00 11.28 -10.82
CA GLY A 260 5.98 11.59 -9.39
C GLY A 260 4.73 11.13 -8.63
N HIS A 261 3.82 10.39 -9.28
CA HIS A 261 2.62 9.86 -8.66
C HIS A 261 2.93 8.62 -7.83
N VAL A 262 2.43 8.62 -6.59
CA VAL A 262 2.63 7.54 -5.63
C VAL A 262 1.48 6.54 -5.72
N PHE A 263 1.79 5.28 -6.02
CA PHE A 263 0.83 4.19 -6.07
C PHE A 263 1.12 3.15 -5.00
N GLN A 264 0.09 2.79 -4.24
CA GLN A 264 0.13 1.55 -3.48
C GLN A 264 -0.38 0.41 -4.37
N VAL A 265 0.48 -0.59 -4.59
CA VAL A 265 0.25 -1.65 -5.55
C VAL A 265 0.15 -2.98 -4.81
N LEU A 266 -0.84 -3.79 -5.18
CA LEU A 266 -1.04 -5.17 -4.75
C LEU A 266 -0.66 -6.10 -5.91
N THR A 267 0.19 -7.09 -5.65
CA THR A 267 0.63 -8.05 -6.67
C THR A 267 -0.22 -9.32 -6.66
N LEU A 268 -0.71 -9.71 -7.84
CA LEU A 268 -1.63 -10.82 -8.09
C LEU A 268 -1.06 -11.72 -9.19
N ARG A 269 -1.14 -13.04 -9.02
CA ARG A 269 -0.71 -14.01 -10.04
C ARG A 269 -1.65 -14.02 -11.23
N GLU A 270 -2.94 -14.16 -10.94
CA GLU A 270 -4.01 -14.18 -11.93
C GLU A 270 -5.14 -13.21 -11.55
N VAL A 271 -5.97 -12.93 -12.55
CA VAL A 271 -7.14 -12.05 -12.48
C VAL A 271 -8.26 -12.64 -13.33
N ASP A 272 -9.50 -12.21 -13.10
CA ASP A 272 -10.63 -12.55 -13.96
C ASP A 272 -10.52 -11.79 -15.30
N ARG A 273 -10.04 -12.51 -16.33
CA ARG A 273 -9.80 -11.97 -17.67
C ARG A 273 -11.08 -11.53 -18.38
N ALA A 274 -12.27 -11.94 -17.94
CA ALA A 274 -13.52 -11.42 -18.49
C ALA A 274 -13.78 -9.97 -18.08
N HIS A 275 -13.19 -9.54 -16.96
CA HIS A 275 -13.41 -8.24 -16.34
C HIS A 275 -12.20 -7.32 -16.36
N VAL A 276 -11.05 -7.79 -16.88
CA VAL A 276 -9.81 -7.02 -17.02
C VAL A 276 -9.43 -6.95 -18.49
N PHE A 277 -9.37 -5.73 -19.02
CA PHE A 277 -8.86 -5.42 -20.34
C PHE A 277 -7.43 -4.85 -20.22
N MET A 278 -6.60 -5.06 -21.24
CA MET A 278 -5.21 -4.61 -21.27
C MET A 278 -4.97 -3.83 -22.55
N ASP A 279 -4.21 -2.75 -22.46
CA ASP A 279 -3.86 -1.94 -23.62
C ASP A 279 -2.93 -2.71 -24.56
N MET A 280 -2.79 -2.23 -25.80
CA MET A 280 -1.96 -2.90 -26.80
C MET A 280 -0.47 -2.62 -26.60
N THR A 281 -0.14 -1.48 -26.00
CA THR A 281 1.24 -1.02 -25.85
C THR A 281 1.89 -1.59 -24.60
N ARG A 282 3.14 -2.03 -24.76
CA ARG A 282 3.99 -2.55 -23.69
C ARG A 282 5.25 -1.71 -23.60
N SER A 283 5.68 -1.36 -22.39
CA SER A 283 6.91 -0.60 -22.16
C SER A 283 7.76 -1.21 -21.06
N THR A 284 9.07 -1.03 -21.13
CA THR A 284 9.99 -1.34 -20.01
C THR A 284 10.43 -0.07 -19.27
N GLU A 285 10.09 1.10 -19.81
CA GLU A 285 10.48 2.39 -19.27
C GLU A 285 9.84 2.61 -17.89
N GLY A 286 10.64 3.03 -16.91
CA GLY A 286 10.15 3.31 -15.56
C GLY A 286 9.56 2.10 -14.83
N THR A 287 9.85 0.86 -15.26
CA THR A 287 9.34 -0.35 -14.61
C THR A 287 9.78 -0.44 -13.15
N TRP A 288 8.85 -0.82 -12.26
CA TRP A 288 9.14 -1.05 -10.85
C TRP A 288 9.77 -2.41 -10.56
N PHE A 289 9.63 -3.34 -11.50
CA PHE A 289 10.11 -4.71 -11.37
C PHE A 289 11.15 -4.95 -12.47
N ALA A 290 12.43 -4.90 -12.10
CA ALA A 290 13.53 -5.09 -13.03
C ALA A 290 13.39 -6.43 -13.78
N GLY A 291 13.60 -6.38 -15.10
CA GLY A 291 13.39 -7.54 -16.00
C GLY A 291 11.94 -7.71 -16.49
N TYR A 292 11.01 -6.85 -16.08
CA TYR A 292 9.62 -6.87 -16.56
C TYR A 292 9.30 -5.63 -17.38
N SER A 293 8.58 -5.87 -18.47
CA SER A 293 7.78 -4.88 -19.15
C SER A 293 6.40 -4.75 -18.49
N TRP A 294 5.73 -3.63 -18.69
CA TRP A 294 4.39 -3.38 -18.19
C TRP A 294 3.44 -2.94 -19.29
N THR A 295 2.17 -3.27 -19.11
CA THR A 295 1.03 -2.87 -19.94
C THR A 295 -0.09 -2.40 -19.04
N ILE A 296 -0.72 -1.27 -19.36
CA ILE A 296 -1.82 -0.71 -18.56
C ILE A 296 -3.04 -1.63 -18.65
N THR A 297 -3.73 -1.76 -17.52
CA THR A 297 -4.93 -2.61 -17.39
C THR A 297 -6.11 -1.79 -16.88
N HIS A 298 -7.28 -2.07 -17.43
CA HIS A 298 -8.53 -1.37 -17.14
C HIS A 298 -9.62 -2.37 -16.76
N CYS A 299 -10.61 -1.90 -16.00
CA CYS A 299 -11.81 -2.68 -15.77
C CYS A 299 -12.65 -2.70 -17.05
N ASN A 300 -12.95 -3.90 -17.56
CA ASN A 300 -13.73 -4.07 -18.80
C ASN A 300 -15.16 -3.51 -18.70
N SER A 301 -15.70 -3.37 -17.49
CA SER A 301 -17.08 -2.88 -17.27
C SER A 301 -17.19 -1.35 -17.16
N CYS A 302 -16.12 -0.67 -16.73
CA CYS A 302 -16.20 0.75 -16.39
C CYS A 302 -14.97 1.57 -16.76
N TYR A 303 -13.98 0.94 -17.41
CA TYR A 303 -12.72 1.54 -17.87
C TYR A 303 -11.87 2.19 -16.77
N LEU A 304 -12.17 1.95 -15.49
CA LEU A 304 -11.28 2.37 -14.41
C LEU A 304 -9.89 1.74 -14.61
N HIS A 305 -8.84 2.56 -14.63
CA HIS A 305 -7.46 2.09 -14.62
C HIS A 305 -7.21 1.21 -13.37
N LEU A 306 -7.02 -0.10 -13.55
CA LEU A 306 -6.83 -1.01 -12.42
C LEU A 306 -5.37 -1.02 -11.96
N GLY A 307 -4.43 -0.87 -12.90
CA GLY A 307 -3.00 -0.91 -12.67
C GLY A 307 -2.31 -1.48 -13.90
N TRP A 308 -1.37 -2.40 -13.71
CA TRP A 308 -0.53 -2.90 -14.79
C TRP A 308 -0.41 -4.42 -14.79
N ARG A 309 -0.29 -5.01 -15.98
CA ARG A 309 0.23 -6.36 -16.18
C ARG A 309 1.73 -6.24 -16.38
N PHE A 310 2.49 -7.07 -15.67
CA PHE A 310 3.93 -7.18 -15.82
C PHE A 310 4.26 -8.48 -16.53
N ASP A 311 4.93 -8.38 -17.68
CA ASP A 311 5.38 -9.51 -18.47
C ASP A 311 6.91 -9.50 -18.53
N ARG A 312 7.50 -10.65 -18.26
CA ARG A 312 8.94 -10.80 -18.21
C ARG A 312 9.55 -10.63 -19.59
N VAL A 313 10.70 -9.96 -19.65
CA VAL A 313 11.44 -9.75 -20.91
C VAL A 313 12.36 -10.95 -21.20
N ASP A 314 12.86 -11.61 -20.16
CA ASP A 314 13.75 -12.77 -20.20
C ASP A 314 13.03 -14.07 -19.72
N SER A 315 13.18 -15.18 -20.44
CA SER A 315 12.42 -16.43 -20.24
C SER A 315 12.83 -17.28 -19.03
N ASP A 316 13.92 -16.94 -18.36
CA ASP A 316 14.65 -17.93 -17.55
C ASP A 316 14.28 -17.94 -16.06
N ARG A 317 13.45 -17.00 -15.60
CA ARG A 317 12.96 -16.97 -14.20
C ARG A 317 11.45 -16.77 -14.14
N LEU A 318 10.87 -17.27 -13.05
CA LEU A 318 9.45 -17.13 -12.74
C LEU A 318 9.21 -15.94 -11.79
N PRO A 319 7.98 -15.38 -11.78
CA PRO A 319 6.87 -15.68 -12.68
C PRO A 319 7.04 -15.11 -14.10
N ALA A 320 6.50 -15.77 -15.12
CA ALA A 320 6.55 -15.26 -16.50
C ALA A 320 5.71 -13.97 -16.68
N SER A 321 4.60 -13.88 -15.94
CA SER A 321 3.76 -12.69 -15.88
C SER A 321 3.02 -12.60 -14.56
N PHE A 322 2.62 -11.40 -14.17
CA PHE A 322 1.74 -11.14 -13.03
C PHE A 322 1.05 -9.79 -13.19
N PHE A 323 0.20 -9.41 -12.23
CA PHE A 323 -0.50 -8.12 -12.22
C PHE A 323 -0.11 -7.31 -10.98
N GLY A 324 0.01 -5.99 -11.14
CA GLY A 324 0.15 -5.02 -10.06
C GLY A 324 -1.01 -4.05 -10.09
N PHE A 325 -2.02 -4.28 -9.26
CA PHE A 325 -3.21 -3.44 -9.20
C PHE A 325 -3.10 -2.35 -8.13
N ARG A 326 -3.55 -1.14 -8.48
CA ARG A 326 -3.66 0.01 -7.58
C ARG A 326 -4.66 -0.33 -6.49
N ARG A 327 -4.25 -0.26 -5.23
CA ARG A 327 -5.15 -0.56 -4.09
C ARG A 327 -6.42 0.28 -4.07
N ALA A 328 -6.35 1.54 -4.52
CA ALA A 328 -7.50 2.43 -4.60
C ALA A 328 -8.54 2.00 -5.68
N ALA A 329 -8.12 1.20 -6.67
CA ALA A 329 -9.00 0.64 -7.68
C ALA A 329 -9.71 -0.66 -7.22
N LEU A 330 -9.37 -1.16 -6.04
CA LEU A 330 -9.87 -2.42 -5.49
C LEU A 330 -10.77 -2.19 -4.29
N THR A 331 -11.78 -3.02 -4.14
CA THR A 331 -12.61 -3.12 -2.94
C THR A 331 -12.88 -4.58 -2.58
N ARG A 332 -13.21 -4.83 -1.33
CA ARG A 332 -13.69 -6.12 -0.84
C ARG A 332 -15.20 -6.23 -0.85
N SER A 333 -15.89 -5.11 -0.71
CA SER A 333 -17.35 -5.11 -0.67
C SER A 333 -17.92 -4.91 -2.07
N ARG A 334 -18.63 -5.93 -2.57
CA ARG A 334 -19.36 -5.86 -3.85
C ARG A 334 -20.33 -4.67 -3.93
N ASP A 335 -20.96 -4.31 -2.81
CA ASP A 335 -21.97 -3.25 -2.74
C ASP A 335 -21.40 -1.85 -2.50
N SER A 336 -20.08 -1.73 -2.32
CA SER A 336 -19.40 -0.45 -2.11
C SER A 336 -19.22 0.35 -3.41
N ARG A 337 -20.31 0.65 -4.12
CA ARG A 337 -20.29 1.61 -5.23
C ARG A 337 -19.95 2.98 -4.66
N ARG A 338 -18.74 3.46 -4.93
CA ARG A 338 -18.30 4.81 -4.49
C ARG A 338 -18.55 5.82 -5.60
N ASP A 339 -18.95 7.03 -5.21
CA ASP A 339 -19.02 8.18 -6.11
C ASP A 339 -17.62 8.46 -6.68
N PRO A 340 -17.43 8.60 -8.00
CA PRO A 340 -16.14 8.95 -8.62
C PRO A 340 -15.40 10.10 -7.93
N ARG A 341 -16.14 11.10 -7.41
CA ARG A 341 -15.59 12.26 -6.69
C ARG A 341 -14.91 11.89 -5.36
N SER A 342 -15.27 10.75 -4.79
CA SER A 342 -14.73 10.26 -3.51
C SER A 342 -13.48 9.36 -3.67
N LEU A 343 -13.14 8.98 -4.90
CA LEU A 343 -11.92 8.22 -5.22
C LEU A 343 -10.70 9.12 -5.48
N GLY A 344 -10.86 10.45 -5.47
CA GLY A 344 -9.80 11.36 -5.86
C GLY A 344 -9.35 11.15 -7.32
N LEU A 345 -10.26 10.63 -8.16
CA LEU A 345 -10.02 10.39 -9.58
C LEU A 345 -10.18 11.67 -10.41
N ASP A 346 -10.82 12.72 -9.87
CA ASP A 346 -11.12 13.98 -10.57
C ASP A 346 -9.92 14.94 -10.66
N GLY A 347 -8.73 14.46 -10.98
CA GLY A 347 -7.57 15.37 -11.10
C GLY A 347 -6.42 14.95 -11.99
N TYR A 348 -6.39 13.73 -12.51
CA TYR A 348 -5.27 13.28 -13.32
C TYR A 348 -5.77 12.32 -14.40
N ASP A 349 -6.43 12.90 -15.40
CA ASP A 349 -6.62 12.25 -16.69
C ASP A 349 -5.24 11.85 -17.22
N THR A 350 -5.12 10.58 -17.59
CA THR A 350 -3.95 9.97 -18.22
C THR A 350 -3.80 10.37 -19.70
N GLU A 351 -4.59 11.33 -20.20
CA GLU A 351 -4.60 11.73 -21.60
C GLU A 351 -3.31 12.47 -22.04
N ASP A 352 -2.57 13.09 -21.12
CA ASP A 352 -1.36 13.86 -21.47
C ASP A 352 -0.08 13.02 -21.68
N TYR A 353 -0.09 11.70 -21.44
CA TYR A 353 1.13 10.89 -21.63
C TYR A 353 1.42 10.57 -23.10
N GLU A 354 0.42 10.58 -23.99
CA GLU A 354 0.64 10.25 -25.41
C GLU A 354 1.21 11.42 -26.24
N GLU A 355 1.02 12.67 -25.81
CA GLU A 355 1.36 13.83 -26.65
C GLU A 355 2.84 14.26 -26.58
N SER A 356 3.64 13.70 -25.66
CA SER A 356 5.04 14.11 -25.45
C SER A 356 6.09 13.23 -26.14
N VAL A 357 5.69 12.20 -26.90
CA VAL A 357 6.63 11.42 -27.72
C VAL A 357 6.76 12.08 -29.10
N ALA A 358 7.49 13.19 -29.14
CA ALA A 358 7.92 13.80 -30.39
C ALA A 358 8.79 12.80 -31.18
N SER A 359 8.24 12.32 -32.28
CA SER A 359 8.90 11.52 -33.30
C SER A 359 10.21 12.18 -33.75
N SER A 360 11.34 11.57 -33.42
CA SER A 360 12.65 11.95 -33.95
C SER A 360 13.09 10.99 -35.06
N ASP A 361 12.31 10.88 -36.12
CA ASP A 361 12.77 10.27 -37.36
C ASP A 361 12.96 11.33 -38.43
N GLY A 362 14.19 11.84 -38.50
CA GLY A 362 14.66 12.65 -39.61
C GLY A 362 15.11 11.74 -40.75
N TYR A 363 14.41 11.79 -41.89
CA TYR A 363 15.02 11.60 -43.20
C TYR A 363 14.32 12.45 -44.27
N SER A 364 15.16 13.12 -45.05
CA SER A 364 14.87 14.08 -46.12
C SER A 364 14.27 13.43 -47.37
N THR A 365 13.34 14.10 -48.08
CA THR A 365 13.58 14.71 -49.41
C THR A 365 12.30 15.21 -50.12
N ALA A 366 12.35 16.48 -50.52
CA ALA A 366 11.99 17.07 -51.83
C ALA A 366 10.53 17.20 -52.35
N ASN A 367 10.28 18.45 -52.79
CA ASN A 367 9.38 18.96 -53.84
C ASN A 367 7.88 19.07 -53.49
N SER A 368 7.14 20.13 -53.81
CA SER A 368 7.36 21.29 -54.71
C SER A 368 6.18 22.28 -54.55
N GLU A 369 6.48 23.58 -54.74
CA GLU A 369 5.61 24.63 -55.33
C GLU A 369 4.30 25.02 -54.61
N GLU A 370 3.75 26.22 -54.68
CA GLU A 370 4.17 27.62 -54.88
C GLU A 370 2.94 28.44 -54.40
N ARG A 371 3.17 29.64 -53.84
CA ARG A 371 2.15 30.70 -53.56
C ARG A 371 1.62 31.30 -54.90
N PRO A 372 0.70 32.31 -55.02
CA PRO A 372 0.18 33.27 -54.02
C PRO A 372 -1.31 33.77 -54.15
N LEU A 373 -1.77 34.40 -53.05
CA LEU A 373 -2.46 35.72 -52.87
C LEU A 373 -3.68 36.20 -53.69
N LEU A 374 -4.47 37.01 -52.93
CA LEU A 374 -5.35 38.16 -53.25
C LEU A 374 -6.85 37.85 -53.27
N LEU A 375 -7.82 38.72 -52.92
CA LEU A 375 -8.04 39.95 -52.13
C LEU A 375 -9.45 40.43 -52.57
N SER A 376 -10.25 41.03 -51.67
CA SER A 376 -11.51 41.77 -51.93
C SER A 376 -12.74 40.93 -52.40
N SER A 377 -13.99 41.24 -52.10
CA SER A 377 -14.63 42.53 -51.80
C SER A 377 -15.93 42.38 -51.00
N ASP A 378 -16.30 43.46 -50.32
CA ASP A 378 -17.56 43.74 -49.63
C ASP A 378 -18.83 43.55 -50.47
N ILE A 379 -19.98 43.40 -49.80
CA ILE A 379 -21.25 44.13 -50.06
C ILE A 379 -22.16 43.96 -48.82
N GLU A 380 -22.46 45.10 -48.18
CA GLU A 380 -23.59 45.29 -47.26
C GLU A 380 -24.92 45.16 -48.03
N HIS A 381 -25.98 44.64 -47.40
CA HIS A 381 -27.29 45.30 -47.46
C HIS A 381 -28.20 44.92 -46.27
N ASP A 382 -28.67 46.00 -45.68
CA ASP A 382 -29.64 46.23 -44.62
C ASP A 382 -31.08 45.86 -45.06
N ASN A 383 -31.87 45.24 -44.16
CA ASN A 383 -33.15 45.79 -43.70
C ASN A 383 -34.05 44.83 -42.90
N SER A 384 -34.42 45.31 -41.70
CA SER A 384 -35.79 45.42 -41.16
C SER A 384 -36.68 44.17 -41.01
N ARG A 385 -36.86 43.67 -39.77
CA ARG A 385 -37.97 44.06 -38.86
C ARG A 385 -37.91 43.31 -37.53
#